data_AF-A0A7S7QG54-F1
#
_entry.id   AF-A0A7S7QG54-F1
#
_cell.length_a   1.000
_cell.length_b   1.000
_cell.length_c   1.000
_cell.angle_alpha   90.00
_cell.angle_beta   90.00
_cell.angle_gamma   90.00
#
_symmetry.space_group_name_H-M   'P 1'
#
loop_
_entity.id
_entity.type
_entity.pdbx_description
1 polymer ?
#
loop_
_entity_poly.entity_id
_entity_poly.type
_entity_poly.pdbx_seq_one_letter_code
_entity_poly.pdbx_strand_id
1 'polypeptide(L)' 'MGWHDIASAPFGCVIELAMIDGERQPLGVPCIRHTEGWLDAATMQPVIVSATHWRHWQPDVLPTCCC' A
#
# COMPACT_ATOMS: atom_id res chain seq x y z
N MET A 1 -2.96 -10.17 9.96
CA MET A 1 -2.20 -8.96 9.59
C MET A 1 -3.19 -7.90 9.15
N GLY A 2 -3.43 -6.90 9.98
CA GLY A 2 -4.50 -5.92 9.81
C GLY A 2 -4.07 -4.67 9.05
N TRP A 3 -5.03 -3.79 8.78
CA TRP A 3 -4.77 -2.42 8.33
C TRP A 3 -4.33 -1.55 9.51
N HIS A 4 -3.36 -0.68 9.27
CA HIS A 4 -2.80 0.29 10.22
C HIS A 4 -3.17 1.71 9.77
N ASP A 5 -3.20 2.65 10.71
CA ASP A 5 -3.50 4.06 10.42
C ASP A 5 -2.41 4.69 9.54
N ILE A 6 -2.80 5.46 8.52
CA ILE A 6 -1.87 6.07 7.55
C ILE A 6 -0.77 6.94 8.19
N ALA A 7 -1.04 7.61 9.32
CA ALA A 7 -0.05 8.43 9.99
C ALA A 7 1.13 7.61 10.51
N SER A 8 0.89 6.34 10.87
CA SER A 8 1.90 5.40 11.37
C SER A 8 2.74 4.72 10.28
N ALA A 9 2.48 5.02 9.01
CA ALA A 9 3.15 4.37 7.89
C ALA A 9 4.68 4.61 7.92
N PRO A 10 5.50 3.54 7.86
CA PRO A 10 6.95 3.67 7.88
C PRO A 10 7.49 4.28 6.57
N PHE A 11 8.59 5.02 6.68
CA PHE A 11 9.34 5.48 5.52
C PHE A 11 10.23 4.35 4.98
N GLY A 12 10.37 4.27 3.65
CA GLY A 12 11.24 3.30 3.00
C GLY A 12 10.76 1.84 3.00
N CYS A 13 9.54 1.56 3.44
CA CYS A 13 8.92 0.23 3.30
C CYS A 13 7.89 0.23 2.17
N VAL A 14 7.82 -0.88 1.45
CA VAL A 14 6.76 -1.13 0.47
C VAL A 14 5.49 -1.55 1.20
N ILE A 15 4.44 -0.76 1.02
CA ILE A 15 3.16 -0.90 1.69
C ILE A 15 2.03 -0.83 0.66
N GLU A 16 0.90 -1.45 0.96
CA GLU A 16 -0.33 -1.22 0.23
C GLU A 16 -1.15 -0.16 0.94
N LEU A 17 -1.72 0.78 0.18
CA LEU A 17 -2.60 1.81 0.69
C LEU A 17 -4.07 1.40 0.56
N ALA A 18 -4.91 1.85 1.49
CA ALA A 18 -6.36 1.72 1.38
C ALA A 18 -7.09 3.00 1.77
N MET A 19 -8.21 3.22 1.09
CA MET A 19 -9.21 4.19 1.50
C MET A 19 -10.28 3.47 2.32
N ILE A 20 -10.84 4.16 3.33
CA ILE A 20 -12.03 3.69 4.05
C ILE A 20 -13.14 4.67 3.75
N ASP A 21 -14.07 4.24 2.89
CA ASP A 21 -15.35 4.91 2.64
C ASP A 21 -16.46 3.89 2.86
N GLY A 22 -16.72 3.58 4.13
CA GLY A 22 -17.56 2.46 4.57
C GLY A 22 -16.83 1.11 4.60
N GLU A 23 -16.19 0.71 3.50
CA GLU A 23 -15.37 -0.51 3.41
C GLU A 23 -13.91 -0.17 3.05
N ARG A 24 -12.99 -1.06 3.44
CA ARG A 24 -11.56 -0.89 3.15
C ARG A 24 -11.32 -1.28 1.70
N GLN A 25 -10.98 -0.30 0.87
CA GLN A 25 -10.65 -0.50 -0.53
C GLN A 25 -9.14 -0.38 -0.72
N PRO A 26 -8.42 -1.51 -0.89
CA PRO A 26 -6.99 -1.51 -1.19
C PRO A 26 -6.75 -0.92 -2.58
N LEU A 27 -5.63 -0.22 -2.75
CA LEU A 27 -5.25 0.36 -4.04
C LEU A 27 -4.72 -0.70 -5.02
N GLY A 28 -4.29 -1.87 -4.53
CA GLY A 28 -3.80 -2.97 -5.37
C GLY A 28 -2.42 -2.72 -5.99
N VAL A 29 -1.71 -1.69 -5.54
CA VAL A 29 -0.35 -1.35 -6.01
C VAL A 29 0.61 -1.19 -4.83
N PRO A 30 1.90 -1.55 -5.02
CA PRO A 30 2.91 -1.32 -4.02
C PRO A 30 3.23 0.17 -3.95
N CYS A 31 3.17 0.76 -2.77
CA CYS A 31 3.48 2.16 -2.54
C CYS A 31 4.60 2.31 -1.51
N ILE A 32 5.34 3.42 -1.58
CA ILE A 32 6.31 3.83 -0.55
C ILE A 32 5.96 5.24 -0.07
N ARG A 33 6.17 5.48 1.23
CA ARG A 33 6.03 6.82 1.82
C ARG A 33 7.18 7.71 1.37
N HIS A 34 6.87 8.85 0.77
CA HIS A 34 7.80 9.91 0.40
C HIS A 34 7.49 11.20 1.18
N THR A 35 8.39 12.19 1.13
CA THR A 35 8.22 13.46 1.87
C THR A 35 6.99 14.24 1.45
N GLU A 36 6.61 14.16 0.17
CA GLU A 36 5.50 14.90 -0.44
C GLU A 36 4.22 14.07 -0.58
N GLY A 37 4.23 12.79 -0.19
CA GLY A 37 3.08 11.90 -0.33
C GLY A 37 3.48 10.45 -0.56
N TRP A 38 2.87 9.82 -1.56
CA TRP A 38 3.07 8.42 -1.89
C TRP A 38 3.68 8.28 -3.27
N LEU A 39 4.61 7.34 -3.42
CA LEU A 39 5.12 6.94 -4.72
C LEU A 39 4.75 5.48 -4.96
N ASP A 40 4.42 5.16 -6.21
CA ASP A 40 4.31 3.77 -6.66
C ASP A 40 5.72 3.15 -6.65
N ALA A 41 5.89 2.02 -5.98
CA ALA A 41 7.20 1.40 -5.79
C ALA A 41 7.74 0.76 -7.08
N ALA A 42 6.87 0.44 -8.04
CA ALA A 42 7.25 -0.18 -9.31
C ALA A 42 7.63 0.86 -10.38
N THR A 43 6.91 1.99 -10.43
CA THR A 43 7.07 3.03 -11.45
C THR A 43 7.74 4.29 -10.94
N MET A 44 7.88 4.45 -9.62
CA MET A 44 8.37 5.66 -8.94
C MET A 44 7.54 6.91 -9.25
N GLN A 45 6.28 6.74 -9.68
CA GLN A 45 5.38 7.85 -9.99
C GLN A 45 4.61 8.31 -8.75
N PRO A 46 4.28 9.61 -8.63
CA PRO A 46 3.42 10.12 -7.56
C PRO A 46 2.04 9.49 -7.58
N VAL A 47 1.62 8.96 -6.46
CA VAL A 47 0.28 8.41 -6.23
C VAL A 47 -0.52 9.41 -5.42
N ILE A 48 -1.46 10.09 -6.08
CA ILE A 48 -2.36 11.03 -5.44
C ILE A 48 -3.58 10.25 -4.96
N VAL A 49 -3.60 9.91 -3.67
CA VAL A 49 -4.68 9.14 -3.03
C VAL A 49 -4.96 9.66 -1.63
N SER A 50 -6.24 9.70 -1.26
CA SER A 50 -6.70 10.03 0.10
C SER A 50 -6.68 8.78 0.99
N ALA A 51 -5.56 8.05 0.98
CA ALA A 51 -5.43 6.83 1.77
C ALA A 51 -5.56 7.13 3.26
N THR A 52 -6.39 6.35 3.96
CA THR A 52 -6.58 6.48 5.41
C THR A 52 -5.87 5.37 6.17
N HIS A 53 -5.58 4.26 5.49
CA HIS A 53 -4.93 3.10 6.09
C HIS A 53 -3.84 2.54 5.18
N TRP A 54 -2.95 1.75 5.79
CA TRP A 54 -1.91 1.02 5.08
C TRP A 54 -1.75 -0.39 5.66
N ARG A 55 -1.10 -1.27 4.91
CA ARG A 55 -0.56 -2.54 5.39
C ARG A 55 0.71 -2.89 4.64
N HIS A 56 1.50 -3.83 5.14
CA HIS A 56 2.64 -4.32 4.37
C HIS A 56 2.20 -4.88 3.03
N TRP A 57 2.93 -4.50 1.96
CA TRP A 57 2.68 -5.06 0.64
C TRP A 57 2.93 -6.56 0.71
N GLN A 58 1.88 -7.31 0.39
CA GLN A 58 1.97 -8.74 0.19
C GLN A 58 1.84 -8.91 -1.32
N PRO A 59 2.92 -9.27 -2.04
CA PRO A 59 2.74 -9.71 -3.41
C PRO A 59 1.70 -10.82 -3.35
N ASP A 60 0.68 -10.74 -4.21
CA ASP A 60 -0.27 -11.83 -4.38
C ASP A 60 0.56 -13.00 -4.89
N VAL A 61 1.11 -13.77 -3.95
CA VAL A 61 1.70 -15.05 -4.21
C VAL A 61 0.47 -15.89 -4.48
N LEU A 62 -0.03 -15.82 -5.71
CA LEU A 62 -0.71 -16.95 -6.33
C LEU A 62 0.14 -18.14 -5.89
N PRO A 63 -0.41 -19.11 -5.14
CA PRO A 63 0.34 -20.30 -4.82
C PRO A 63 0.77 -20.83 -6.17
N THR A 64 2.04 -20.63 -6.50
CA THR A 64 2.66 -21.27 -7.64
C THR A 64 2.55 -22.72 -7.26
N CYS A 65 1.55 -23.36 -7.83
CA CYS A 65 1.29 -24.77 -7.67
C CYS A 65 2.51 -25.43 -8.30
N CYS A 66 3.55 -25.62 -7.49
CA CYS A 66 4.69 -26.42 -7.86
C CYS A 66 4.21 -27.87 -7.88
N CYS A 67 4.40 -28.48 -9.05
CA CYS A 67 4.31 -29.91 -9.37
C CYS A 67 2.93 -30.42 -9.80
#